data_AF-A0A4W5RLD3-F1
#
_entry.id   AF-A0A4W5RLD3-F1
#
_cell.length_a   1.000
_cell.length_b   1.000
_cell.length_c   1.000
_cell.angle_alpha   90.00
_cell.angle_beta   90.00
_cell.angle_gamma   90.00
#
_symmetry.space_group_name_H-M   'P 1'
#
loop_
_entity.id
_entity.type
_entity.pdbx_description
1 polymer ?
#
loop_
_entity_poly.entity_id
_entity_poly.type
_entity_poly.pdbx_seq_one_letter_code
_entity_poly.pdbx_strand_id
1 'polypeptide(L)'
;MDLLDLAMQGLSVFGFILFLVLWFMHFMSIIYVRLCLNKKSSDKQPYSKLAGVSLLKPLKGVDSNLINNLETFFELDYPTYEILLCVQDYDDPAVDVCKKLLGKYPNVDARLFIGKSLT
;
A
#
# COMPACT_ATOMS: atom_id res chain seq x y z
N MET A 1 12.21 49.12 36.72
CA MET A 1 11.32 47.94 36.65
C MET A 1 10.73 47.84 35.23
N ASP A 2 10.47 48.98 34.61
CA ASP A 2 9.77 49.12 33.32
C ASP A 2 10.46 48.53 32.09
N LEU A 3 11.80 48.51 32.02
CA LEU A 3 12.52 47.95 30.88
C LEU A 3 12.43 46.41 30.80
N LEU A 4 12.47 45.74 31.97
CA LEU A 4 12.38 44.29 32.04
C LEU A 4 10.95 43.84 31.70
N ASP A 5 9.94 44.55 32.20
CA ASP A 5 8.53 44.24 31.92
C ASP A 5 8.19 44.45 30.45
N LEU A 6 8.69 45.54 29.83
CA LEU A 6 8.53 45.79 28.40
C LEU A 6 9.20 44.70 27.54
N ALA A 7 10.41 44.26 27.92
CA ALA A 7 11.12 43.19 27.23
C ALA A 7 10.39 41.84 27.34
N MET A 8 9.89 41.50 28.53
CA MET A 8 9.11 40.28 28.76
C MET A 8 7.79 40.27 28.01
N GLN A 9 7.09 41.42 27.96
CA GLN A 9 5.86 41.57 27.18
C GLN A 9 6.14 41.42 25.68
N GLY A 10 7.21 42.03 25.17
CA GLY A 10 7.64 41.87 23.78
C GLY A 10 7.94 40.41 23.41
N LEU A 11 8.68 39.70 24.27
CA LEU A 11 8.99 38.28 24.08
C LEU A 11 7.73 37.40 24.10
N SER A 12 6.80 37.67 25.01
CA SER A 12 5.54 36.93 25.12
C SER A 12 4.67 37.12 23.87
N VAL A 13 4.55 38.35 23.37
CA VAL A 13 3.77 38.64 22.16
C VAL A 13 4.42 37.98 20.95
N PHE A 14 5.73 38.08 20.81
CA PHE A 14 6.48 37.42 19.74
C PHE A 14 6.29 35.89 19.76
N GLY A 15 6.43 35.27 20.94
CA GLY A 15 6.22 33.83 21.11
C GLY A 15 4.79 33.40 20.79
N PHE A 16 3.79 34.17 21.19
CA PHE A 16 2.39 33.88 20.90
C PHE A 16 2.09 33.97 19.40
N ILE A 17 2.62 34.99 18.71
CA ILE A 17 2.48 35.12 17.26
C ILE A 17 3.12 33.93 16.54
N LEU A 18 4.36 33.56 16.90
CA LEU A 18 5.02 32.39 16.32
C LEU A 18 4.24 31.10 16.55
N PHE A 19 3.72 30.91 17.77
CA PHE A 19 2.91 29.74 18.11
C PHE A 19 1.66 29.65 17.24
N LEU A 20 0.93 30.76 17.08
CA LEU A 20 -0.25 30.81 16.21
C LEU A 20 0.11 30.50 14.75
N VAL A 21 1.16 31.11 14.21
CA VAL A 21 1.59 30.86 12.81
C VAL A 21 1.94 29.40 12.59
N LEU A 22 2.69 28.79 13.50
CA LEU A 22 3.05 27.37 13.43
C LEU A 22 1.80 26.49 13.49
N TRP A 23 0.86 26.78 14.40
CA TRP A 23 -0.40 26.06 14.50
C TRP A 23 -1.26 26.17 13.24
N PHE A 24 -1.38 27.37 12.67
CA PHE A 24 -2.09 27.58 11.41
C PHE A 24 -1.44 26.82 10.26
N MET A 25 -0.10 26.80 10.17
CA MET A 25 0.63 26.03 9.17
C MET A 25 0.33 24.53 9.28
N HIS A 26 0.36 23.95 10.49
CA HIS A 26 0.01 22.55 10.71
C HIS A 26 -1.44 22.24 10.34
N PHE A 27 -2.38 23.11 10.74
CA PHE A 27 -3.79 22.91 10.41
C PHE A 27 -4.06 22.95 8.90
N MET A 28 -3.47 23.94 8.20
CA MET A 28 -3.56 24.05 6.74
C MET A 28 -2.91 22.85 6.03
N SER A 29 -1.76 22.37 6.52
CA SER A 29 -1.10 21.18 5.98
C SER A 29 -1.99 19.93 6.10
N ILE A 30 -2.59 19.70 7.27
CA ILE A 30 -3.48 18.56 7.51
C ILE A 30 -4.72 18.65 6.60
N ILE A 31 -5.33 19.83 6.49
CA ILE A 31 -6.47 20.07 5.59
C ILE A 31 -6.07 19.79 4.14
N TYR A 32 -4.93 20.32 3.68
CA TYR A 32 -4.47 20.15 2.31
C TYR A 32 -4.24 18.68 1.96
N VAL A 33 -3.58 17.90 2.83
CA VAL A 33 -3.38 16.47 2.61
C VAL A 33 -4.72 15.73 2.53
N ARG A 34 -5.65 16.03 3.44
CA ARG A 34 -6.98 15.38 3.47
C ARG A 34 -7.82 15.72 2.23
N LEU A 35 -7.75 16.96 1.74
CA LEU A 35 -8.56 17.39 0.60
C LEU A 35 -7.94 17.04 -0.75
N CYS A 36 -6.63 17.25 -0.91
CA CYS A 36 -5.97 17.17 -2.21
C CYS A 36 -5.34 15.80 -2.46
N LEU A 37 -4.73 15.19 -1.44
CA LEU A 37 -3.98 13.93 -1.60
C LEU A 37 -4.83 12.68 -1.34
N ASN A 38 -5.95 12.82 -0.63
CA ASN A 38 -6.90 11.72 -0.43
C ASN A 38 -7.98 11.65 -1.53
N LYS A 39 -7.88 12.47 -2.57
CA LYS A 39 -8.71 12.33 -3.76
C LYS A 39 -8.30 11.04 -4.46
N LYS A 40 -8.93 9.93 -4.07
CA LYS A 40 -8.82 8.64 -4.74
C LYS A 40 -9.05 8.88 -6.22
N SER A 41 -8.06 8.57 -7.05
CA SER A 41 -8.16 8.71 -8.50
C SER A 41 -9.42 7.98 -8.95
N SER A 42 -10.47 8.74 -9.24
CA SER A 42 -11.69 8.23 -9.86
C SER A 42 -11.45 8.09 -11.35
N ASP A 43 -10.35 7.40 -11.72
CA ASP A 43 -10.15 6.99 -13.09
C ASP A 43 -10.85 5.66 -13.26
N LYS A 44 -12.18 5.72 -13.34
CA LYS A 44 -12.97 4.61 -13.86
C LYS A 44 -12.82 4.63 -15.37
N GLN A 45 -11.61 4.33 -15.87
CA GLN A 45 -11.50 3.89 -17.25
C GLN A 45 -12.44 2.70 -17.41
N PRO A 46 -13.28 2.66 -18.45
CA PRO A 46 -14.14 1.51 -18.66
C PRO A 46 -13.25 0.28 -18.78
N TYR A 47 -13.35 -0.63 -17.81
CA TYR A 47 -12.52 -1.83 -17.69
C TYR A 47 -12.50 -2.67 -18.99
N SER A 48 -13.46 -2.49 -19.89
CA SER A 48 -13.52 -3.20 -21.19
C SER A 48 -12.38 -2.86 -22.17
N LYS A 49 -11.51 -1.88 -21.90
CA LYS A 49 -10.37 -1.51 -22.78
C LYS A 49 -8.99 -1.79 -22.19
N LEU A 50 -8.92 -2.45 -21.04
CA LEU A 50 -7.63 -2.72 -20.39
C LEU A 50 -6.96 -3.95 -21.03
N ALA A 51 -5.66 -3.88 -21.23
CA ALA A 51 -4.87 -5.01 -21.72
C ALA A 51 -4.83 -6.12 -20.66
N GLY A 52 -4.74 -7.37 -21.10
CA GLY A 52 -4.47 -8.47 -20.17
C GLY A 52 -3.13 -8.28 -19.47
N VAL A 53 -3.06 -8.58 -18.17
CA VAL A 53 -1.83 -8.43 -17.36
C VAL A 53 -1.44 -9.74 -16.70
N SER A 54 -0.13 -9.94 -16.52
CA SER A 54 0.42 -11.10 -15.80
C SER A 54 1.01 -10.66 -14.47
N LEU A 55 0.50 -11.22 -13.38
CA LEU A 55 0.94 -10.95 -12.01
C LEU A 55 1.98 -11.98 -11.58
N LEU A 56 3.25 -11.62 -11.71
CA LEU A 56 4.36 -12.45 -11.22
C LEU A 56 4.54 -12.23 -9.71
N LYS A 57 4.44 -13.31 -8.92
CA LYS A 57 4.64 -13.31 -7.47
C LYS A 57 5.70 -14.32 -7.05
N PRO A 58 6.95 -13.86 -6.84
CA PRO A 58 7.97 -14.69 -6.22
C PRO A 58 7.65 -14.88 -4.73
N LEU A 59 7.80 -16.10 -4.25
CA LEU A 59 7.46 -16.54 -2.91
C LEU A 59 8.66 -17.25 -2.28
N LYS A 60 8.82 -17.01 -0.98
CA LYS A 60 9.85 -17.65 -0.17
C LYS A 60 9.39 -17.70 1.28
N GLY A 61 9.26 -18.91 1.82
CA GLY A 61 8.74 -19.16 3.15
C GLY A 61 7.27 -18.77 3.29
N VAL A 62 6.76 -18.94 4.52
CA VAL A 62 5.39 -18.56 4.88
C VAL A 62 5.44 -17.53 5.99
N ASP A 63 4.76 -16.41 5.76
CA ASP A 63 4.38 -15.47 6.81
C ASP A 63 2.94 -15.72 7.26
N SER A 64 2.61 -15.25 8.47
CA SER A 64 1.27 -15.42 9.06
C SER A 64 0.12 -14.85 8.21
N ASN A 65 0.40 -13.90 7.32
CA ASN A 65 -0.59 -13.24 6.46
C ASN A 65 -0.45 -13.62 4.98
N LEU A 66 0.40 -14.60 4.64
CA LEU A 66 0.68 -14.94 3.24
C LEU A 66 -0.61 -15.28 2.47
N ILE A 67 -1.49 -16.07 3.09
CA ILE A 67 -2.77 -16.48 2.51
C ILE A 67 -3.62 -15.26 2.21
N ASN A 68 -3.87 -14.40 3.21
CA ASN A 68 -4.71 -13.21 3.06
C ASN A 68 -4.13 -12.24 2.04
N ASN A 69 -2.80 -12.09 2.00
CA ASN A 69 -2.13 -11.24 1.02
C ASN A 69 -2.33 -11.79 -0.39
N LEU A 70 -2.06 -13.08 -0.60
CA LEU A 70 -2.19 -13.71 -1.90
C LEU A 70 -3.64 -13.71 -2.40
N GLU A 71 -4.60 -13.92 -1.51
CA GLU A 71 -6.03 -13.88 -1.80
C GLU A 71 -6.46 -12.57 -2.46
N THR A 72 -5.86 -11.44 -2.07
CA THR A 72 -6.17 -10.14 -2.72
C THR A 72 -5.87 -10.11 -4.22
N PHE A 73 -4.95 -10.94 -4.72
CA PHE A 73 -4.68 -11.04 -6.16
C PHE A 73 -5.72 -11.89 -6.89
N PHE A 74 -6.32 -12.87 -6.22
CA PHE A 74 -7.40 -13.69 -6.78
C PHE A 74 -8.76 -12.97 -6.80
N GLU A 75 -8.91 -11.94 -5.95
CA GLU A 75 -10.12 -11.12 -5.85
C GLU A 75 -9.99 -9.78 -6.59
N LEU A 76 -9.00 -9.66 -7.46
CA LEU A 76 -8.74 -8.42 -8.19
C LEU A 76 -9.90 -8.11 -9.14
N ASP A 77 -10.50 -6.93 -8.99
CA ASP A 77 -11.48 -6.37 -9.93
C ASP A 77 -10.76 -5.84 -11.18
N TYR A 78 -10.28 -6.77 -12.01
CA TYR A 78 -9.60 -6.52 -13.29
C TYR A 78 -10.12 -7.50 -14.35
N PRO A 79 -10.37 -7.06 -15.60
CA PRO A 79 -11.10 -7.83 -16.61
C PRO A 79 -10.41 -9.12 -17.05
N THR A 80 -9.09 -9.05 -17.29
CA THR A 80 -8.32 -10.18 -17.80
C THR A 80 -6.94 -10.15 -17.16
N TYR A 81 -6.61 -11.16 -16.35
CA TYR A 81 -5.31 -11.29 -15.74
C TYR A 81 -4.96 -12.75 -15.48
N GLU A 82 -3.66 -13.01 -15.36
CA GLU A 82 -3.13 -14.29 -14.90
C GLU A 82 -2.22 -14.09 -13.69
N ILE A 83 -2.08 -15.10 -12.84
CA ILE A 83 -1.22 -15.10 -11.66
C ILE A 83 -0.14 -16.17 -11.82
N LEU A 84 1.12 -15.77 -11.77
CA LEU A 84 2.27 -16.67 -11.84
C LEU A 84 2.95 -16.68 -10.47
N LEU A 85 2.66 -17.72 -9.67
CA LEU A 85 3.24 -17.92 -8.35
C LEU A 85 4.57 -18.67 -8.52
N CYS A 86 5.68 -18.10 -8.07
CA CYS A 86 7.01 -18.69 -8.26
C CYS A 86 7.64 -19.00 -6.92
N VAL A 87 7.93 -20.27 -6.65
CA VAL A 87 8.60 -20.73 -5.44
C VAL A 87 9.95 -21.35 -5.82
N GLN A 88 10.97 -21.12 -4.99
CA GLN A 88 12.32 -21.63 -5.25
C GLN A 88 12.43 -23.13 -4.95
N ASP A 89 12.01 -23.55 -3.76
CA ASP A 89 12.17 -24.91 -3.28
C ASP A 89 10.84 -25.66 -3.21
N TYR A 90 10.86 -26.95 -3.54
CA TYR A 90 9.66 -27.79 -3.46
C TYR A 90 9.17 -27.98 -2.02
N ASP A 91 10.10 -27.95 -1.06
CA ASP A 91 9.84 -28.10 0.37
C ASP A 91 9.48 -26.77 1.06
N ASP A 92 9.36 -25.69 0.29
CA ASP A 92 8.95 -24.41 0.85
C ASP A 92 7.47 -24.47 1.28
N PRO A 93 7.15 -24.10 2.53
CA PRO A 93 5.77 -24.12 3.01
C PRO A 93 4.82 -23.21 2.20
N ALA A 94 5.35 -22.26 1.41
CA ALA A 94 4.55 -21.45 0.49
C ALA A 94 3.81 -22.29 -0.55
N VAL A 95 4.38 -23.44 -0.96
CA VAL A 95 3.78 -24.34 -1.95
C VAL A 95 2.38 -24.80 -1.51
N ASP A 96 2.21 -25.15 -0.24
CA ASP A 96 0.94 -25.60 0.30
C ASP A 96 -0.10 -24.47 0.34
N VAL A 97 0.35 -23.25 0.64
CA VAL A 97 -0.51 -22.06 0.58
C VAL A 97 -0.97 -21.80 -0.86
N CYS A 98 -0.05 -21.85 -1.83
CA CYS A 98 -0.39 -21.70 -3.25
C CYS A 98 -1.40 -22.74 -3.72
N LYS A 99 -1.17 -24.02 -3.40
CA LYS A 99 -2.08 -25.12 -3.77
C LYS A 99 -3.47 -24.92 -3.18
N LYS A 100 -3.58 -24.47 -1.93
CA LYS A 100 -4.88 -24.14 -1.30
C LYS A 100 -5.61 -23.03 -2.04
N LEU A 101 -4.91 -21.96 -2.42
CA LEU A 101 -5.52 -20.84 -3.15
C LEU A 101 -5.92 -21.22 -4.58
N LEU A 102 -5.09 -21.99 -5.28
CA LEU A 102 -5.43 -22.54 -6.61
C LEU A 102 -6.71 -23.40 -6.56
N GLY A 103 -6.88 -24.21 -5.51
CA GLY A 103 -8.11 -24.98 -5.29
C GLY A 103 -9.33 -24.13 -4.90
N LYS A 104 -9.10 -23.03 -4.16
CA LYS A 104 -10.17 -22.11 -3.72
C LYS A 104 -10.72 -21.25 -4.86
N TYR A 105 -9.87 -20.85 -5.81
CA TYR A 105 -10.22 -19.97 -6.93
C TYR A 105 -9.97 -20.64 -8.29
N PRO A 106 -10.72 -21.70 -8.65
CA PRO A 106 -10.49 -22.45 -9.90
C PRO A 106 -10.81 -21.64 -11.18
N ASN A 107 -11.51 -20.50 -11.05
CA ASN A 107 -11.93 -19.66 -12.18
C ASN A 107 -10.89 -18.58 -12.54
N VAL A 108 -9.82 -18.42 -11.75
CA VAL A 108 -8.74 -17.46 -12.01
C VAL A 108 -7.59 -18.19 -12.71
N ASP A 109 -7.04 -17.64 -13.81
CA ASP A 109 -5.87 -18.23 -14.47
C ASP A 109 -4.65 -18.04 -13.57
N ALA A 110 -4.34 -19.06 -12.78
CA ALA A 110 -3.24 -19.04 -11.84
C ALA A 110 -2.39 -20.31 -11.96
N ARG A 111 -1.07 -20.13 -11.99
CA ARG A 111 -0.10 -21.22 -12.16
C ARG A 111 1.02 -21.11 -11.12
N LEU A 112 1.38 -22.26 -10.55
CA LEU A 112 2.49 -22.39 -9.62
C LEU A 112 3.71 -22.96 -10.35
N PHE A 113 4.81 -22.21 -10.34
CA PHE A 113 6.11 -22.61 -10.83
C PHE A 113 7.03 -22.87 -9.65
N ILE A 114 7.64 -24.05 -9.62
CA ILE A 114 8.65 -24.42 -8.64
C ILE A 114 9.95 -24.59 -9.40
N GLY A 115 10.93 -23.73 -9.13
CA GLY A 115 12.17 -23.68 -9.89
C GLY A 115 13.40 -23.77 -9.02
N LYS A 116 14.16 -24.86 -9.17
CA LYS A 116 15.61 -24.81 -8.92
C LYS A 116 16.25 -24.16 -10.14
N SER A 117 17.04 -23.11 -9.92
CA SER A 117 17.91 -22.53 -10.95
C SER A 117 18.61 -23.69 -11.67
N LEU A 118 18.48 -23.77 -13.00
CA LEU A 118 19.27 -24.71 -13.79
C LEU A 118 20.74 -24.38 -13.54
N THR A 119 21.39 -25.22 -12.74
CA THR A 119 22.85 -25.42 -12.80
C THR A 119 23.23 -25.96 -14.17
#